data_AF-A0A2G9SL73-F1
#
_entry.id   AF-A0A2G9SL73-F1
#
_cell.length_a   1.000
_cell.length_b   1.000
_cell.length_c   1.000
_cell.angle_alpha   90.00
_cell.angle_beta   90.00
_cell.angle_gamma   90.00
#
_symmetry.space_group_name_H-M   'P 1'
#
loop_
_entity.id
_entity.type
_entity.pdbx_description
1 polymer ?
#
loop_
_entity_poly.entity_id
_entity_poly.type
_entity_poly.pdbx_seq_one_letter_code
_entity_poly.pdbx_strand_id
1 'polypeptide(L)'
;MTKCDSKAETEIDDLRYQQIDMDRTPCVVHTLQLVVHMVHKEASMKRILDKARSIVNLFRKSSIATQKLLDHCGLILLNDCLTRWSSTFNKIARLLKLKESVCQITNNMGWDSLLPSE
;
A
#
# COMPACT_ATOMS: atom_id res chain seq x y z
N MET A 1 -41.28 1.75 -50.88
CA MET A 1 -41.83 2.47 -49.72
C MET A 1 -41.20 1.85 -48.48
N THR A 2 -39.94 2.15 -48.18
CA THR A 2 -39.17 1.41 -47.15
C THR A 2 -38.05 2.27 -46.58
N LYS A 3 -38.38 3.53 -46.25
CA LYS A 3 -37.43 4.50 -45.66
C LYS A 3 -37.89 4.99 -44.28
N CYS A 4 -39.03 4.50 -43.79
CA CYS A 4 -39.64 4.89 -42.53
C CYS A 4 -39.21 3.97 -41.38
N ASP A 5 -39.05 2.66 -41.66
CA ASP A 5 -38.71 1.66 -40.63
C ASP A 5 -37.28 1.82 -40.09
N SER A 6 -36.31 2.19 -40.95
CA SER A 6 -34.91 2.33 -40.53
C SER A 6 -34.64 3.53 -39.62
N LYS A 7 -35.51 4.55 -39.64
CA LYS A 7 -35.41 5.74 -38.76
C LYS A 7 -35.94 5.45 -37.37
N ALA A 8 -37.03 4.68 -37.29
CA ALA A 8 -37.61 4.27 -36.01
C ALA A 8 -36.65 3.36 -35.22
N GLU A 9 -35.94 2.45 -35.90
CA GLU A 9 -34.95 1.57 -35.25
C GLU A 9 -33.74 2.34 -34.71
N THR A 10 -33.28 3.38 -35.41
CA THR A 10 -32.15 4.23 -34.94
C THR A 10 -32.57 5.13 -33.77
N GLU A 11 -33.78 5.69 -33.79
CA GLU A 11 -34.31 6.49 -32.67
C GLU A 11 -34.56 5.65 -31.41
N ILE A 12 -35.00 4.39 -31.55
CA ILE A 12 -35.19 3.46 -30.43
C ILE A 12 -33.84 3.06 -29.82
N ASP A 13 -32.78 2.89 -30.62
CA ASP A 13 -31.44 2.55 -30.13
C ASP A 13 -30.79 3.73 -29.38
N ASP A 14 -30.92 4.95 -29.90
CA ASP A 14 -30.44 6.18 -29.26
C ASP A 14 -31.14 6.44 -27.91
N LEU A 15 -32.44 6.16 -27.81
CA LEU A 15 -33.21 6.28 -26.57
C LEU A 15 -32.78 5.25 -25.52
N ARG A 16 -32.37 4.03 -25.92
CA ARG A 16 -31.84 3.01 -24.98
C ARG A 16 -30.52 3.45 -24.36
N TYR A 17 -29.67 4.18 -25.08
CA TYR A 17 -28.42 4.71 -24.54
C TYR A 17 -28.63 5.92 -23.61
N GLN A 18 -29.69 6.71 -23.81
CA GLN A 18 -30.01 7.86 -22.96
C GLN A 18 -30.59 7.47 -21.58
N GLN A 19 -31.03 6.22 -21.41
CA GLN A 19 -31.73 5.76 -20.21
C GLN A 19 -30.91 4.81 -19.32
N ILE A 20 -29.63 4.60 -19.64
CA ILE A 20 -28.70 3.97 -18.70
C ILE A 20 -28.32 5.05 -17.70
N ASP A 21 -29.02 5.07 -16.56
CA ASP A 21 -28.50 5.73 -15.37
C ASP A 21 -27.17 5.03 -15.07
N MET A 22 -26.07 5.67 -15.48
CA MET A 22 -24.73 5.08 -15.43
C MET A 22 -24.23 5.21 -14.00
N ASP A 23 -24.91 4.51 -13.09
CA ASP A 23 -24.52 4.37 -11.70
C ASP A 23 -23.08 3.90 -11.69
N ARG A 24 -22.19 4.73 -11.16
CA ARG A 24 -20.77 4.41 -11.08
C ARG A 24 -20.61 3.16 -10.25
N THR A 25 -20.27 2.05 -10.89
CA THR A 25 -19.99 0.80 -10.17
C THR A 25 -18.81 1.03 -9.22
N PRO A 26 -18.97 0.78 -7.90
CA PRO A 26 -17.90 1.03 -6.94
C PRO A 26 -16.72 0.10 -7.22
N CYS A 27 -15.52 0.66 -7.22
CA CYS A 27 -14.29 -0.10 -7.41
C CYS A 27 -13.94 -0.88 -6.14
N VAL A 28 -13.91 -2.21 -6.21
CA VAL A 28 -13.57 -3.09 -5.08
C VAL A 28 -12.20 -2.75 -4.47
N VAL A 29 -11.21 -2.43 -5.31
CA VAL A 29 -9.87 -2.04 -4.84
C VAL A 29 -9.91 -0.72 -4.08
N HIS A 30 -10.76 0.22 -4.50
CA HIS A 30 -10.97 1.47 -3.78
C HIS A 30 -11.66 1.23 -2.43
N THR A 31 -12.68 0.37 -2.40
CA THR A 31 -13.34 -0.04 -1.14
C THR A 31 -12.35 -0.66 -0.16
N LEU A 32 -11.47 -1.55 -0.63
CA LEU A 32 -10.41 -2.15 0.19
C LEU A 32 -9.42 -1.08 0.70
N GLN A 33 -9.04 -0.14 -0.15
CA GLN A 33 -8.20 0.99 0.23
C GLN A 33 -8.83 1.83 1.36
N LEU A 34 -10.15 2.08 1.29
CA LEU A 34 -10.88 2.78 2.34
C LEU A 34 -10.84 2.01 3.67
N VAL A 35 -11.04 0.69 3.65
CA VAL A 35 -10.92 -0.16 4.85
C VAL A 35 -9.52 -0.07 5.46
N VAL A 36 -8.47 -0.19 4.64
CA VAL A 36 -7.08 -0.06 5.09
C VAL A 36 -6.82 1.33 5.69
N HIS A 37 -7.37 2.39 5.09
CA HIS A 37 -7.29 3.76 5.64
C HIS A 37 -7.99 3.91 6.98
N MET A 38 -9.14 3.27 7.19
CA MET A 38 -9.81 3.28 8.49
C MET A 38 -8.92 2.63 9.55
N VAL A 39 -8.34 1.46 9.27
CA VAL A 39 -7.42 0.77 10.19
C VAL A 39 -6.18 1.61 10.50
N HIS A 40 -5.64 2.34 9.53
CA HIS A 40 -4.49 3.23 9.76
C HIS A 40 -4.79 4.41 10.70
N LYS A 41 -6.06 4.82 10.84
CA LYS A 41 -6.47 5.91 11.74
C LYS A 41 -6.55 5.47 13.19
N GLU A 42 -6.69 4.18 13.45
CA GLU A 42 -6.68 3.63 14.81
C GLU A 42 -5.35 3.94 15.52
N ALA A 43 -5.42 4.54 16.71
CA ALA A 43 -4.24 5.06 17.39
C ALA A 43 -3.19 3.96 17.70
N SER A 44 -3.65 2.77 18.07
CA SER A 44 -2.80 1.59 18.31
C SER A 44 -2.06 1.16 17.04
N MET A 45 -2.78 1.09 15.92
CA MET A 45 -2.23 0.72 14.61
C MET A 45 -1.26 1.79 14.10
N LYS A 46 -1.63 3.06 14.19
CA LYS A 46 -0.77 4.18 13.80
C LYS A 46 0.57 4.13 14.55
N ARG A 47 0.54 3.92 15.87
CA ARG A 47 1.75 3.78 16.70
C ARG A 47 2.68 2.68 16.21
N ILE A 48 2.15 1.51 15.86
CA ILE A 48 2.94 0.37 15.35
C ILE A 48 3.53 0.70 13.98
N LEU A 49 2.72 1.26 13.08
CA LEU A 49 3.16 1.60 11.72
C LEU A 49 4.21 2.72 11.71
N ASP A 50 4.11 3.68 12.62
CA ASP A 50 5.10 4.74 12.80
C ASP A 50 6.45 4.16 13.26
N LYS A 51 6.45 3.23 14.22
CA LYS A 51 7.68 2.51 14.62
C LYS A 51 8.31 1.76 13.45
N ALA A 52 7.50 1.02 12.69
CA ALA A 52 7.97 0.33 11.50
C ALA A 52 8.54 1.30 10.45
N ARG A 53 7.92 2.48 10.28
CA ARG A 53 8.42 3.54 9.38
C ARG A 53 9.76 4.09 9.86
N SER A 54 9.93 4.31 11.16
CA SER A 54 11.19 4.78 11.75
C SER A 54 12.34 3.80 11.48
N ILE A 55 12.11 2.48 11.65
CA ILE A 55 13.13 1.45 11.37
C ILE A 55 13.51 1.46 9.88
N VAL A 56 12.52 1.45 8.98
CA VAL A 56 12.79 1.49 7.53
C VAL A 56 13.54 2.77 7.15
N ASN A 57 13.16 3.91 7.72
CA ASN A 57 13.81 5.20 7.46
C ASN A 57 15.26 5.24 7.97
N LEU A 58 15.55 4.59 9.09
CA LEU A 58 16.91 4.49 9.65
C LEU A 58 17.84 3.78 8.66
N PHE A 59 17.42 2.64 8.11
CA PHE A 59 18.20 1.93 7.09
C PHE A 59 18.33 2.74 5.81
N ARG A 60 17.24 3.36 5.32
CA ARG A 60 17.28 4.18 4.10
C ARG A 60 18.25 5.36 4.19
N LYS A 61 18.41 5.95 5.38
CA LYS A 61 19.36 7.06 5.61
C LYS A 61 20.82 6.60 5.64
N SER A 62 21.08 5.30 5.76
CA SER A 62 22.42 4.73 5.79
C SER A 62 22.62 3.76 4.63
N SER A 63 23.34 4.22 3.59
CA SER A 63 23.76 3.36 2.48
C SER A 63 24.54 2.15 2.97
N ILE A 64 25.36 2.32 4.01
CA ILE A 64 26.14 1.25 4.65
C ILE A 64 25.20 0.18 5.25
N ALA A 65 24.20 0.57 6.04
CA ALA A 65 23.26 -0.39 6.64
C ALA A 65 22.41 -1.10 5.57
N THR A 66 21.98 -0.36 4.55
CA THR A 66 21.24 -0.94 3.42
C THR A 66 22.08 -1.95 2.66
N GLN A 67 23.36 -1.65 2.40
CA GLN A 67 24.28 -2.57 1.73
C GLN A 67 24.55 -3.81 2.58
N LYS A 68 24.82 -3.65 3.89
CA LYS A 68 24.99 -4.79 4.82
C LYS A 68 23.76 -5.71 4.81
N LEU A 69 22.55 -5.15 4.79
CA LEU A 69 21.33 -5.94 4.75
C LEU A 69 21.19 -6.70 3.42
N LEU A 70 21.54 -6.04 2.31
CA LEU A 70 21.55 -6.65 0.98
C LEU A 70 22.59 -7.78 0.90
N ASP A 71 23.78 -7.59 1.43
CA ASP A 71 24.85 -8.61 1.42
C ASP A 71 24.47 -9.82 2.29
N HIS A 72 23.79 -9.58 3.42
CA HIS A 72 23.43 -10.66 4.35
C HIS A 72 22.18 -11.43 3.93
N CYS A 73 21.20 -10.77 3.30
CA CYS A 73 19.88 -11.33 3.03
C CYS A 73 19.47 -11.36 1.55
N GLY A 74 20.21 -10.70 0.66
CA GLY A 74 19.81 -10.48 -0.74
C GLY A 74 18.58 -9.58 -0.90
N LEU A 75 18.16 -8.87 0.15
CA LEU A 75 16.90 -8.12 0.19
C LEU A 75 17.08 -6.79 0.91
N ILE A 76 16.30 -5.79 0.48
CA ILE A 76 16.19 -4.48 1.16
C ILE A 76 14.82 -4.32 1.84
N LEU A 77 14.74 -3.35 2.76
CA LEU A 77 13.48 -2.92 3.37
C LEU A 77 12.63 -2.10 2.37
N LEU A 78 11.31 -2.24 2.49
CA LEU A 78 10.34 -1.59 1.61
C LEU A 78 9.69 -0.38 2.30
N ASN A 79 9.42 0.67 1.52
CA ASN A 79 8.57 1.76 1.96
C ASN A 79 7.10 1.46 1.64
N ASP A 80 6.20 2.02 2.43
CA ASP A 80 4.76 1.99 2.14
C ASP A 80 4.33 3.22 1.33
N CYS A 81 3.20 3.06 0.64
CA CYS A 81 2.51 4.08 -0.15
C CYS A 81 1.06 4.13 0.34
N LEU A 82 0.70 5.19 1.07
CA LEU A 82 -0.58 5.26 1.76
C LEU A 82 -1.80 5.10 0.84
N THR A 83 -1.69 5.41 -0.45
CA THR A 83 -2.77 5.28 -1.45
C THR A 83 -2.80 3.93 -2.16
N ARG A 84 -1.89 3.00 -1.82
CA ARG A 84 -1.85 1.64 -2.37
C ARG A 84 -2.08 0.61 -1.26
N TRP A 85 -3.21 -0.07 -1.32
CA TRP A 85 -3.77 -0.87 -0.22
C TRP A 85 -2.81 -1.94 0.30
N SER A 86 -2.03 -2.56 -0.59
CA SER A 86 -1.12 -3.65 -0.27
C SER A 86 0.24 -3.20 0.23
N SER A 87 0.58 -1.92 0.11
CA SER A 87 1.95 -1.45 0.36
C SER A 87 2.34 -1.53 1.84
N THR A 88 1.44 -1.18 2.76
CA THR A 88 1.67 -1.34 4.21
C THR A 88 1.90 -2.80 4.54
N PHE A 89 1.06 -3.70 4.04
CA PHE A 89 1.19 -5.14 4.24
C PHE A 89 2.56 -5.64 3.75
N ASN A 90 2.95 -5.31 2.51
CA ASN A 90 4.22 -5.73 1.94
C ASN A 90 5.43 -5.21 2.73
N LYS A 91 5.38 -3.97 3.22
CA LYS A 91 6.41 -3.39 4.10
C LYS A 91 6.52 -4.18 5.40
N ILE A 92 5.39 -4.41 6.09
CA ILE A 92 5.39 -5.12 7.38
C ILE A 92 5.84 -6.57 7.21
N ALA A 93 5.32 -7.28 6.21
CA ALA A 93 5.73 -8.64 5.90
C ALA A 93 7.24 -8.73 5.59
N ARG A 94 7.78 -7.77 4.82
CA ARG A 94 9.22 -7.70 4.55
C ARG A 94 10.03 -7.41 5.82
N LEU A 95 9.58 -6.47 6.65
CA LEU A 95 10.27 -6.11 7.88
C LEU A 95 10.31 -7.30 8.86
N LEU A 96 9.22 -8.03 8.99
CA LEU A 96 9.16 -9.25 9.81
C LEU A 96 10.10 -10.35 9.26
N LYS A 97 10.12 -10.54 7.93
CA LYS A 97 11.04 -11.50 7.29
C LYS A 97 12.51 -11.18 7.56
N LEU A 98 12.86 -9.89 7.62
CA LEU A 98 14.23 -9.42 7.83
C LEU A 98 14.55 -9.07 9.28
N LYS A 99 13.65 -9.38 10.22
CA LYS A 99 13.72 -8.96 11.62
C LYS A 99 15.08 -9.23 12.25
N GLU A 100 15.57 -10.46 12.16
CA GLU A 100 16.81 -10.84 12.85
C GLU A 100 18.04 -10.16 12.26
N SER A 101 18.13 -10.06 10.94
CA SER A 101 19.24 -9.37 10.28
C SER A 101 19.19 -7.86 10.51
N VAL A 102 17.99 -7.27 10.59
CA VAL A 102 17.79 -5.87 10.97
C VAL A 102 18.32 -5.65 12.40
N CYS A 103 17.92 -6.48 13.37
CA CYS A 103 18.38 -6.40 14.75
C CYS A 103 19.91 -6.58 14.88
N GLN A 104 20.48 -7.56 14.18
CA GLN A 104 21.92 -7.78 14.20
C GLN A 104 22.70 -6.58 13.65
N ILE A 105 22.23 -6.02 12.52
CA ILE A 105 22.88 -4.85 11.90
C ILE A 105 22.74 -3.62 12.80
N THR A 106 21.57 -3.40 13.42
CA THR A 106 21.38 -2.26 14.33
C THR A 106 22.33 -2.34 15.53
N ASN A 107 22.45 -3.52 16.15
CA ASN A 107 23.34 -3.72 17.30
C ASN A 107 24.81 -3.52 16.91
N ASN A 108 25.23 -4.08 15.77
CA ASN A 108 26.59 -3.90 15.25
C ASN A 108 26.92 -2.44 14.89
N MET A 109 25.91 -1.62 14.59
CA MET A 109 26.07 -0.20 14.28
C MET A 109 25.92 0.69 15.53
N GLY A 110 25.68 0.11 16.71
CA GLY A 110 25.45 0.84 17.96
C GLY A 110 24.14 1.63 17.96
N TRP A 111 23.13 1.19 17.20
CA TRP A 111 21.83 1.84 17.11
C TRP A 111 20.82 1.32 18.14
N ASP A 112 21.29 0.97 19.34
CA ASP A 112 20.51 0.37 20.44
C ASP A 112 19.43 1.28 21.04
N SER A 113 19.16 2.43 20.42
CA SER A 113 18.06 3.36 20.76
C SER A 113 16.65 2.79 20.48
N LEU A 114 16.53 1.50 20.17
CA LEU A 114 15.26 0.78 20.04
C LEU A 114 14.87 -0.03 21.27
N LEU A 115 15.73 -0.11 22.29
CA LEU A 115 15.32 -0.60 23.60
C LEU A 115 14.62 0.54 24.35
N PRO A 116 13.40 0.34 24.88
CA PRO A 116 12.83 1.30 25.82
C PRO A 116 13.78 1.40 27.01
N SER A 117 14.15 2.61 27.41
CA SER A 117 14.70 2.82 28.75
C SER A 117 13.72 2.23 29.76
N GLU A 118 14.20 1.36 30.65
CA GLU A 118 13.42 0.82 31.79
C GLU A 118 12.75 1.93 32.61
#